data_AF-A0A5C7SVW4-F1
#
_entry.id   AF-A0A5C7SVW4-F1
#
_cell.length_a   1.000
_cell.length_b   1.000
_cell.length_c   1.000
_cell.angle_alpha   90.00
_cell.angle_beta   90.00
_cell.angle_gamma   90.00
#
_symmetry.space_group_name_H-M   'P 1'
#
loop_
_entity.id
_entity.type
_entity.pdbx_description
1 polymer ?
#
loop_
_entity_poly.entity_id
_entity_poly.type
_entity_poly.pdbx_seq_one_letter_code
_entity_poly.pdbx_strand_id
1 'polypeptide(L)'
;MQDIFAKPGHALVEVADQTLVYRQVNIHDSTPTGAQIAAVAGFKPAQMPVIFQVLESGSLEGIRPDEVANLCEGVNRFIVVESDRTYRFTVDGALREWPCRHITGHVIRRLGRVNTSLAHRR
;
A
#
# COMPACT_ATOMS: atom_id res chain seq x y z
N MET A 1 18.20 -28.02 -15.84
CA MET A 1 17.54 -28.18 -14.53
C MET A 1 18.39 -27.43 -13.51
N GLN A 2 18.26 -26.10 -13.47
CA GLN A 2 19.10 -25.20 -12.66
C GLN A 2 18.39 -24.92 -11.34
N ASP A 3 19.16 -24.98 -10.25
CA ASP A 3 18.74 -24.78 -8.87
C ASP A 3 17.89 -23.52 -8.68
N ILE A 4 16.65 -23.70 -8.24
CA ILE A 4 15.62 -22.67 -8.02
C ILE A 4 15.59 -22.21 -6.55
N PHE A 5 16.71 -22.32 -5.85
CA PHE A 5 16.82 -21.75 -4.50
C PHE A 5 17.08 -20.25 -4.64
N ALA A 6 16.00 -19.48 -4.81
CA ALA A 6 16.01 -18.08 -4.44
C ALA A 6 16.65 -17.97 -3.04
N LYS A 7 17.75 -17.24 -2.93
CA LYS A 7 18.33 -16.91 -1.63
C LYS A 7 17.19 -16.35 -0.76
N PRO A 8 17.09 -16.71 0.54
CA PRO A 8 16.16 -16.03 1.42
C PRO A 8 16.58 -14.57 1.52
N GLY A 9 15.99 -13.74 0.66
CA GLY A 9 16.07 -12.30 0.75
C GLY A 9 15.12 -11.85 1.85
N HIS A 10 15.52 -10.83 2.59
CA HIS A 10 14.63 -10.18 3.54
C HIS A 10 14.33 -8.78 3.01
N ALA A 11 13.05 -8.47 2.84
CA ALA A 11 12.59 -7.14 2.53
C ALA A 11 12.03 -6.48 3.80
N LEU A 12 12.49 -5.28 4.10
CA LEU A 12 11.85 -4.43 5.10
C LEU A 12 10.85 -3.53 4.38
N VAL A 13 9.58 -3.64 4.74
CA VAL A 13 8.51 -2.83 4.15
C VAL A 13 7.71 -2.13 5.25
N GLU A 14 6.97 -1.11 4.88
CA GLU A 14 6.02 -0.41 5.74
C GLU A 14 4.59 -0.79 5.34
N VAL A 15 3.77 -1.17 6.32
CA VAL A 15 2.35 -1.46 6.10
C VAL A 15 1.49 -0.52 6.94
N ALA A 16 0.36 -0.09 6.39
CA ALA A 16 -0.66 0.70 7.08
C ALA A 16 -2.06 0.19 6.76
N ASP A 17 -3.02 0.56 7.60
CA ASP A 17 -4.45 0.43 7.33
C ASP A 17 -5.00 1.73 6.70
N GLN A 18 -6.33 1.90 6.71
CA GLN A 18 -7.00 3.10 6.21
C GLN A 18 -6.62 4.41 6.91
N THR A 19 -5.93 4.37 8.05
CA THR A 19 -5.49 5.55 8.79
C THR A 19 -4.18 6.13 8.27
N LEU A 20 -3.47 5.39 7.39
CA LEU A 20 -2.12 5.70 6.91
C LEU A 20 -1.09 5.84 8.05
N VAL A 21 -1.27 5.11 9.15
CA VAL A 21 -0.25 4.96 10.20
C VAL A 21 0.60 3.75 9.85
N TYR A 22 1.83 4.02 9.40
CA TYR A 22 2.73 2.99 8.91
C TYR A 22 3.50 2.34 10.06
N ARG A 23 3.66 1.01 9.97
CA ARG A 23 4.55 0.21 10.81
C ARG A 23 5.49 -0.61 9.93
N GLN A 24 6.72 -0.78 10.37
CA GLN A 24 7.69 -1.61 9.67
C GLN A 24 7.41 -3.11 9.91
N VAL A 25 7.56 -3.91 8.86
CA VAL A 25 7.46 -5.37 8.90
C VAL A 25 8.54 -5.99 8.03
N ASN A 26 9.10 -7.11 8.50
CA ASN A 26 10.04 -7.90 7.74
C ASN A 26 9.28 -8.96 6.93
N ILE A 27 9.57 -9.07 5.65
CA ILE A 27 9.12 -10.15 4.78
C ILE A 27 10.35 -10.96 4.41
N HIS A 28 10.32 -12.26 4.71
CA HIS A 28 11.38 -13.22 4.40
C HIS A 28 11.34 -13.66 2.91
N ASP A 29 11.11 -12.70 2.02
CA ASP A 29 11.09 -12.86 0.57
C ASP A 29 11.45 -11.51 -0.09
N SER A 30 12.37 -11.51 -1.04
CA SER A 30 12.75 -10.31 -1.81
C SER A 30 11.80 -9.98 -2.96
N THR A 31 10.91 -10.90 -3.30
CA THR A 31 9.91 -10.78 -4.37
C THR A 31 8.51 -11.10 -3.83
N PRO A 32 8.05 -10.39 -2.80
CA PRO A 32 6.82 -10.76 -2.11
C PRO A 32 5.60 -10.53 -3.01
N THR A 33 4.70 -11.51 -3.01
CA THR A 33 3.37 -11.40 -3.60
C THR A 33 2.45 -10.50 -2.77
N GLY A 34 1.37 -10.01 -3.38
CA GLY A 34 0.30 -9.31 -2.66
C GLY A 34 -0.25 -10.13 -1.48
N ALA A 35 -0.36 -11.45 -1.63
CA ALA A 35 -0.77 -12.35 -0.56
C ALA A 35 0.23 -12.39 0.62
N GLN A 36 1.54 -12.40 0.35
CA GLN A 36 2.57 -12.34 1.40
C GLN A 36 2.55 -10.98 2.13
N ILE A 37 2.35 -9.88 1.40
CA ILE A 37 2.19 -8.54 1.98
C ILE A 37 0.96 -8.48 2.89
N ALA A 38 -0.18 -9.01 2.43
CA ALA A 38 -1.38 -9.07 3.25
C ALA A 38 -1.19 -9.93 4.51
N ALA A 39 -0.49 -11.05 4.39
CA ALA A 39 -0.19 -11.94 5.52
C ALA A 39 0.65 -11.24 6.61
N VAL A 40 1.73 -10.54 6.25
CA VAL A 40 2.54 -9.79 7.24
C VAL A 40 1.82 -8.56 7.78
N ALA A 41 0.84 -8.05 7.04
CA ALA A 41 -0.08 -7.02 7.53
C ALA A 41 -1.10 -7.59 8.56
N GLY A 42 -1.23 -8.92 8.68
CA GLY A 42 -2.07 -9.60 9.66
C GLY A 42 -3.39 -10.15 9.09
N PHE A 43 -3.56 -10.14 7.77
CA PHE A 43 -4.80 -10.59 7.11
C PHE A 43 -4.73 -12.05 6.67
N LYS A 44 -5.88 -12.71 6.75
CA LYS A 44 -6.12 -14.03 6.15
C LYS A 44 -6.74 -13.86 4.76
N PRO A 45 -6.54 -14.81 3.82
CA PRO A 45 -7.15 -14.73 2.49
C PRO A 45 -8.68 -14.57 2.51
N ALA A 46 -9.36 -15.21 3.47
CA ALA A 46 -10.82 -15.12 3.61
C ALA A 46 -11.34 -13.71 3.97
N GLN A 47 -10.47 -12.80 4.41
CA GLN A 47 -10.81 -11.41 4.73
C GLN A 47 -10.76 -10.49 3.50
N MET A 48 -10.57 -11.06 2.29
CA MET A 48 -10.54 -10.31 1.03
C MET A 48 -9.70 -9.01 1.12
N PRO A 49 -8.41 -9.10 1.51
CA PRO A 49 -7.60 -7.90 1.66
C PRO A 49 -7.39 -7.22 0.32
N VAL A 50 -7.71 -5.93 0.23
CA VAL A 50 -7.27 -5.05 -0.85
C VAL A 50 -5.88 -4.53 -0.50
N ILE A 51 -4.92 -4.71 -1.41
CA ILE A 51 -3.54 -4.27 -1.27
C ILE A 51 -3.28 -3.12 -2.25
N PHE A 52 -2.79 -2.00 -1.72
CA PHE A 52 -2.23 -0.91 -2.53
C PHE A 52 -0.76 -0.71 -2.20
N GLN A 53 0.09 -0.61 -3.21
CA GLN A 53 1.43 -0.02 -3.07
C GLN A 53 1.33 1.50 -3.21
N VAL A 54 2.05 2.20 -2.35
CA VAL A 54 2.20 3.66 -2.43
C VAL A 54 3.46 3.95 -3.23
N LEU A 55 3.28 4.48 -4.44
CA LEU A 55 4.40 4.81 -5.32
C LEU A 55 5.16 6.04 -4.82
N GLU A 56 6.36 6.29 -5.35
CA GLU A 56 7.11 7.52 -5.06
C GLU A 56 6.34 8.78 -5.51
N SER A 57 5.52 8.65 -6.56
CA SER A 57 4.54 9.64 -7.01
C SER A 57 3.30 9.73 -6.10
N GLY A 58 3.15 8.80 -5.15
CA GLY A 58 2.09 8.65 -4.14
C GLY A 58 0.69 8.49 -4.69
N SER A 59 0.62 8.19 -5.98
CA SER A 59 -0.44 7.35 -6.50
C SER A 59 -0.44 6.03 -5.75
N LEU A 60 -1.64 5.45 -5.67
CA LEU A 60 -1.84 4.10 -5.18
C LEU A 60 -1.92 3.18 -6.39
N GLU A 61 -1.18 2.08 -6.35
CA GLU A 61 -1.24 1.01 -7.34
C GLU A 61 -1.79 -0.24 -6.67
N GLY A 62 -2.88 -0.79 -7.21
CA GLY A 62 -3.49 -1.99 -6.68
C GLY A 62 -2.65 -3.21 -7.02
N ILE A 63 -2.39 -4.08 -6.05
CA ILE A 63 -1.64 -5.33 -6.23
C ILE A 63 -2.58 -6.51 -6.02
N ARG A 64 -2.59 -7.44 -6.97
CA ARG A 64 -3.37 -8.68 -6.84
C ARG A 64 -2.69 -9.66 -5.87
N PRO A 65 -3.44 -10.57 -5.23
CA PRO A 65 -2.85 -11.55 -4.31
C PRO A 65 -1.72 -12.39 -4.91
N ASP A 66 -1.83 -12.76 -6.19
CA ASP A 66 -0.87 -13.57 -6.95
C ASP A 66 0.22 -12.75 -7.66
N GLU A 67 0.12 -11.43 -7.64
CA GLU A 67 1.07 -10.53 -8.27
C GLU A 67 2.28 -10.28 -7.37
N VAL A 68 3.47 -10.36 -7.95
CA VAL A 68 4.74 -10.01 -7.28
C VAL A 68 4.86 -8.49 -7.22
N ALA A 69 4.98 -7.95 -6.01
CA ALA A 69 5.18 -6.52 -5.82
C ALA A 69 6.55 -6.07 -6.33
N ASN A 70 6.59 -4.95 -7.04
CA ASN A 70 7.83 -4.34 -7.47
C ASN A 70 8.44 -3.52 -6.32
N LEU A 71 9.41 -4.10 -5.62
CA LEU A 71 10.13 -3.39 -4.56
C LEU A 71 11.19 -2.46 -5.17
N CYS A 72 11.15 -1.19 -4.79
CA CYS A 72 12.14 -0.19 -5.21
C CYS A 72 13.32 -0.11 -4.22
N GLU A 73 14.43 0.48 -4.67
CA GLU A 73 15.49 0.95 -3.79
C GLU A 73 14.92 2.04 -2.86
N GLY A 74 14.78 1.75 -1.57
CA GLY A 74 14.23 2.67 -0.58
C GLY A 74 13.05 2.10 0.22
N VAL A 75 12.16 2.98 0.67
CA VAL A 75 11.04 2.61 1.54
C VAL A 75 9.85 2.16 0.71
N ASN A 76 9.52 0.87 0.81
CA ASN A 76 8.36 0.28 0.16
C ASN A 76 7.15 0.33 1.10
N ARG A 77 6.10 1.06 0.72
CA ARG A 77 4.89 1.27 1.52
C ARG A 77 3.68 0.58 0.92
N PHE A 78 2.92 -0.09 1.76
CA PHE A 78 1.69 -0.76 1.40
C PHE A 78 0.55 -0.32 2.32
N ILE A 79 -0.65 -0.23 1.75
CA ILE A 79 -1.91 -0.07 2.48
C ILE A 79 -2.68 -1.36 2.29
N VAL A 80 -3.07 -1.99 3.40
CA VAL A 80 -3.82 -3.26 3.38
C VAL A 80 -5.09 -3.09 4.20
N VAL A 81 -6.24 -3.32 3.57
CA VAL A 81 -7.55 -3.16 4.20
C VAL A 81 -8.46 -4.31 3.77
N GLU A 82 -9.17 -4.92 4.71
CA GLU A 82 -10.27 -5.84 4.42
C GLU A 82 -11.42 -5.07 3.75
N SER A 83 -11.71 -5.39 2.49
CA SER A 83 -12.78 -4.75 1.73
C SER A 83 -13.17 -5.59 0.52
N ASP A 84 -14.44 -5.56 0.15
CA ASP A 84 -14.96 -6.25 -1.03
C ASP A 84 -14.91 -5.39 -2.30
N ARG A 85 -14.53 -4.11 -2.18
CA ARG A 85 -14.55 -3.16 -3.29
C ARG A 85 -13.67 -1.95 -3.06
N THR A 86 -13.48 -1.20 -4.13
CA THR A 86 -12.81 0.10 -4.13
C THR A 86 -13.75 1.21 -4.60
N TYR A 87 -13.45 2.43 -4.17
CA TYR A 87 -14.18 3.64 -4.51
C TYR A 87 -13.24 4.59 -5.24
N ARG A 88 -13.69 5.12 -6.36
CA ARG A 88 -12.94 6.09 -7.15
C ARG A 88 -13.35 7.51 -6.79
N PHE A 89 -12.36 8.39 -6.70
CA PHE A 89 -12.55 9.81 -6.44
C PHE A 89 -11.47 10.61 -7.17
N THR A 90 -11.62 11.94 -7.23
CA THR A 90 -10.61 12.81 -7.83
C THR A 90 -10.10 13.83 -6.81
N VAL A 91 -8.81 14.18 -6.93
CA VAL A 91 -8.19 15.32 -6.23
C VAL A 91 -7.42 16.10 -7.28
N ASP A 92 -7.75 17.37 -7.47
CA ASP A 92 -7.14 18.24 -8.49
C ASP A 92 -7.17 17.64 -9.90
N GLY A 93 -8.27 16.96 -10.25
CA GLY A 93 -8.46 16.30 -11.53
C GLY A 93 -7.77 14.94 -11.69
N ALA A 94 -6.90 14.54 -10.76
CA ALA A 94 -6.26 13.23 -10.77
C ALA A 94 -7.18 12.16 -10.18
N LEU A 95 -7.43 11.09 -10.95
CA LEU A 95 -8.19 9.92 -10.50
C LEU A 95 -7.43 9.15 -9.42
N ARG A 96 -8.15 8.75 -8.37
CA ARG A 96 -7.64 7.99 -7.23
C ARG A 96 -8.62 6.89 -6.86
N GLU A 97 -8.10 5.91 -6.14
CA GLU A 97 -8.84 4.74 -5.68
C GLU A 97 -8.64 4.56 -4.17
N TRP A 98 -9.68 4.10 -3.47
CA TRP A 98 -9.63 3.87 -2.02
C TRP A 98 -10.45 2.65 -1.61
N PRO A 99 -9.98 1.79 -0.68
CA PRO A 99 -10.68 0.56 -0.32
C PRO A 99 -11.79 0.77 0.71
N CYS A 100 -12.02 1.99 1.23
CA CYS A 100 -13.07 2.26 2.22
C CYS A 100 -14.18 3.16 1.66
N ARG A 101 -15.42 2.88 2.06
CA ARG A 101 -16.58 3.75 1.73
C ARG A 101 -16.42 5.18 2.22
N HIS A 102 -15.77 5.35 3.38
CA HIS A 102 -15.51 6.65 3.98
C HIS A 102 -14.00 6.91 4.01
N ILE A 103 -13.64 8.16 3.75
CA ILE A 103 -12.26 8.64 3.78
C ILE A 103 -12.24 9.98 4.49
N THR A 104 -11.28 10.18 5.39
CA THR A 104 -11.18 11.44 6.14
C THR A 104 -10.48 12.50 5.29
N GLY A 105 -10.79 13.79 5.52
CA GLY A 105 -10.09 14.89 4.86
C GLY A 105 -8.57 14.87 5.13
N HIS A 106 -8.13 14.36 6.28
CA HIS A 106 -6.71 14.14 6.59
C HIS A 106 -6.05 13.13 5.64
N VAL A 107 -6.72 11.99 5.42
CA VAL A 107 -6.22 10.96 4.48
C VAL A 107 -6.24 11.50 3.04
N ILE A 108 -7.30 12.21 2.63
CA ILE A 108 -7.34 12.87 1.32
C ILE A 108 -6.14 13.80 1.14
N ARG A 109 -5.82 14.66 2.11
CA ARG A 109 -4.68 15.59 2.02
C ARG A 109 -3.34 14.85 1.93
N ARG A 110 -3.15 13.78 2.71
CA ARG A 110 -1.95 12.94 2.62
C ARG A 110 -1.80 12.28 1.25
N LEU A 111 -2.87 11.67 0.71
CA LEU A 111 -2.86 11.06 -0.63
C LEU A 111 -2.68 12.11 -1.74
N GLY A 112 -3.29 13.29 -1.55
CA GLY A 112 -3.17 14.44 -2.44
C GLY A 112 -1.82 15.14 -2.39
N ARG A 113 -0.90 14.71 -1.49
CA ARG A 113 0.39 15.37 -1.27
C ARG A 113 0.28 16.86 -0.91
N VAL A 114 -0.88 17.27 -0.39
CA VAL A 114 -1.09 18.63 0.07
C VAL A 114 -0.19 18.82 1.29
N ASN A 115 0.86 19.63 1.13
CA ASN A 115 1.73 19.98 2.24
C ASN A 115 0.88 20.71 3.29
N THR A 116 0.77 20.14 4.49
CA THR A 116 -0.06 20.72 5.57
C THR A 116 0.50 22.06 6.09
N SER A 117 1.63 22.53 5.55
CA SER A 117 2.25 23.82 5.86
C SER A 117 1.80 24.99 4.97
N LEU A 118 0.49 25.11 4.71
CA LEU A 118 -0.09 26.38 4.22
C LEU A 118 -1.14 26.89 5.20
N ALA A 119 -0.68 27.16 6.43
CA ALA A 119 -1.31 28.10 7.33
C ALA A 119 -0.58 29.44 7.26
N HIS A 120 -0.59 30.09 6.09
CA HIS A 120 -0.38 31.54 5.97
C HIS A 120 -0.97 32.02 4.65
N ARG A 121 -2.24 32.43 4.72
CA ARG A 121 -2.81 33.56 3.96
C ARG A 121 -4.27 33.73 4.35
N ARG A 122 -4.52 34.60 5.34
CA ARG A 122 -5.32 35.82 5.20
C ARG A 122 -4.82 36.83 6.20
#